data_AF-A0A3Q2C7V7-F1
#
_entry.id   AF-A0A3Q2C7V7-F1
#
_cell.length_a   1.000
_cell.length_b   1.000
_cell.length_c   1.000
_cell.angle_alpha   90.00
_cell.angle_beta   90.00
_cell.angle_gamma   90.00
#
_symmetry.space_group_name_H-M   'P 1'
#
loop_
_entity.id
_entity.type
_entity.pdbx_description
1 polymer ?
#
loop_
_entity_poly.entity_id
_entity_poly.type
_entity_poly.pdbx_seq_one_letter_code
_entity_poly.pdbx_strand_id
1 'polypeptide(L)'
;MMNATFRGVFVHRYRDQLPDIRAACIVELGLWMKTDPENFLKDEFLKYLGWTLHDRVMRLQCVRALQGLYQEKEFIGRLELFTSRFKERMLSMVLDKDPDVAVEAVNLLLMIQQ
;
A
#
# COMPACT_ATOMS: atom_id res chain seq x y z
N MET A 1 -15.87 -1.08 -17.03
CA MET A 1 -15.53 0.33 -16.71
C MET A 1 -14.28 0.42 -15.83
N MET A 2 -14.23 -0.23 -14.66
CA MET A 2 -13.07 -0.21 -13.76
C MET A 2 -11.73 -0.62 -14.40
N ASN A 3 -11.71 -1.69 -15.21
CA ASN A 3 -10.49 -2.10 -15.93
C ASN A 3 -9.95 -1.03 -16.90
N ALA A 4 -10.84 -0.26 -17.54
CA ALA A 4 -10.43 0.82 -18.44
C ALA A 4 -9.85 2.00 -17.64
N THR A 5 -10.47 2.38 -16.52
CA THR A 5 -9.94 3.40 -15.61
C THR A 5 -8.59 3.00 -15.03
N PHE A 6 -8.46 1.75 -14.60
CA PHE A 6 -7.21 1.24 -14.04
C PHE A 6 -6.07 1.29 -15.07
N ARG A 7 -6.30 0.71 -16.26
CA ARG A 7 -5.28 0.64 -17.31
C ARG A 7 -5.00 2.00 -17.96
N GLY A 8 -6.02 2.81 -18.19
CA GLY A 8 -5.91 4.08 -18.90
C GLY A 8 -5.51 5.27 -18.02
N VAL A 9 -5.75 5.20 -16.70
CA VAL A 9 -5.46 6.32 -15.78
C VAL A 9 -4.52 5.88 -14.67
N PHE A 10 -4.93 4.94 -13.81
CA PHE A 10 -4.20 4.61 -12.59
C PHE A 10 -2.74 4.20 -12.87
N VAL A 11 -2.52 3.29 -13.82
CA VAL A 11 -1.17 2.79 -14.17
C VAL A 11 -0.22 3.91 -14.62
N HIS A 12 -0.75 5.01 -15.16
CA HIS A 12 0.04 6.15 -15.59
C HIS A 12 0.19 7.24 -14.52
N ARG A 13 -0.76 7.34 -13.58
CA ARG A 13 -0.83 8.44 -12.60
C ARG A 13 -0.31 8.09 -11.21
N TYR A 14 -0.22 6.81 -10.83
CA TYR A 14 0.34 6.46 -9.51
C TYR A 14 1.83 6.87 -9.34
N ARG A 15 2.54 7.15 -10.44
CA ARG A 15 3.92 7.70 -10.48
C ARG A 15 3.99 9.11 -11.06
N ASP A 16 2.92 9.88 -10.93
CA ASP A 16 2.90 11.27 -11.38
C ASP A 16 4.00 12.12 -10.71
N GLN A 17 4.44 13.19 -11.36
CA GLN A 17 5.37 14.16 -10.76
C GLN A 17 4.75 14.85 -9.55
N LEU A 18 3.44 15.12 -9.60
CA LEU A 18 2.72 15.77 -8.52
C LEU A 18 2.40 14.77 -7.39
N PRO A 19 2.90 15.00 -6.15
CA PRO A 19 2.63 14.12 -5.02
C PRO A 19 1.15 13.91 -4.73
N ASP A 20 0.33 14.94 -4.86
CA ASP A 20 -1.11 14.86 -4.57
C ASP A 20 -1.85 13.91 -5.54
N ILE A 21 -1.42 13.84 -6.80
CA ILE A 21 -1.97 12.90 -7.77
C ILE A 21 -1.57 11.46 -7.39
N ARG A 22 -0.30 11.25 -7.00
CA ARG A 22 0.15 9.95 -6.50
C ARG A 22 -0.63 9.54 -5.26
N ALA A 23 -0.88 10.48 -4.34
CA ALA A 23 -1.68 10.27 -3.14
C ALA A 23 -3.09 9.80 -3.46
N ALA A 24 -3.79 10.53 -4.33
CA ALA A 24 -5.14 10.17 -4.75
C ALA A 24 -5.19 8.76 -5.34
N CYS A 25 -4.23 8.39 -6.20
CA CYS A 25 -4.16 7.05 -6.75
C CYS A 25 -4.02 5.97 -5.66
N ILE A 26 -3.11 6.16 -4.71
CA ILE A 26 -2.79 5.14 -3.71
C ILE A 26 -3.89 5.01 -2.66
N VAL A 27 -4.52 6.12 -2.28
CA VAL A 27 -5.70 6.11 -1.40
C VAL A 27 -6.85 5.33 -2.05
N GLU A 28 -7.17 5.63 -3.31
CA GLU A 28 -8.25 4.93 -4.03
C GLU A 28 -7.94 3.45 -4.24
N LEU A 29 -6.68 3.09 -4.54
CA LEU A 29 -6.31 1.68 -4.65
C LEU A 29 -6.53 0.92 -3.33
N GLY A 30 -6.13 1.51 -2.21
CA GLY A 30 -6.38 0.93 -0.88
C GLY A 30 -7.87 0.77 -0.60
N LEU A 31 -8.70 1.74 -1.02
CA LEU A 31 -10.15 1.65 -0.90
C LEU A 31 -10.71 0.51 -1.75
N TRP A 32 -10.33 0.39 -3.02
CA TRP A 32 -10.80 -0.68 -3.90
C TRP A 32 -10.43 -2.07 -3.38
N MET A 33 -9.23 -2.23 -2.82
CA MET A 33 -8.80 -3.47 -2.17
C MET A 33 -9.68 -3.85 -0.97
N LYS A 34 -10.18 -2.87 -0.21
CA LYS A 34 -11.10 -3.10 0.91
C LYS A 34 -12.52 -3.39 0.47
N THR A 35 -13.03 -2.65 -0.51
CA THR A 35 -14.45 -2.71 -0.91
C THR A 35 -14.75 -3.84 -1.89
N ASP A 36 -13.76 -4.27 -2.69
CA ASP A 36 -13.89 -5.35 -3.67
C ASP A 36 -12.62 -6.23 -3.67
N PRO A 37 -12.35 -6.94 -2.57
CA PRO A 37 -11.13 -7.73 -2.40
C PRO A 37 -11.04 -8.90 -3.40
N GLU A 38 -12.15 -9.42 -3.91
CA GLU A 38 -12.16 -10.48 -4.91
C GLU A 38 -11.57 -10.05 -6.25
N ASN A 39 -11.72 -8.77 -6.61
CA ASN A 39 -11.15 -8.24 -7.84
C ASN A 39 -9.80 -7.55 -7.62
N PHE A 40 -9.63 -6.83 -6.51
CA PHE A 40 -8.49 -5.92 -6.31
C PHE A 40 -7.44 -6.41 -5.31
N LEU A 41 -7.77 -7.27 -4.35
CA LEU A 41 -6.80 -7.76 -3.38
C LEU A 41 -6.01 -8.95 -3.96
N LYS A 42 -5.23 -8.65 -5.00
CA LYS A 42 -4.39 -9.58 -5.76
C LYS A 42 -3.01 -8.96 -5.98
N ASP A 43 -2.01 -9.81 -6.19
CA ASP A 43 -0.61 -9.38 -6.39
C ASP A 43 -0.43 -8.35 -7.51
N GLU A 44 -1.21 -8.48 -8.59
CA GLU A 44 -1.12 -7.57 -9.73
C GLU A 44 -1.45 -6.11 -9.36
N PHE A 45 -2.21 -5.90 -8.27
CA PHE A 45 -2.58 -4.61 -7.71
C PHE A 45 -1.74 -4.28 -6.46
N LEU A 46 -1.50 -5.23 -5.56
CA LEU A 46 -0.70 -5.04 -4.34
C LEU A 46 0.71 -4.52 -4.63
N LYS A 47 1.30 -4.89 -5.77
CA LYS A 47 2.61 -4.38 -6.20
C LYS A 47 2.70 -2.85 -6.22
N TYR A 48 1.60 -2.14 -6.49
CA TYR A 48 1.58 -0.68 -6.52
C TYR A 48 1.73 -0.07 -5.12
N LEU A 49 1.12 -0.66 -4.09
CA LEU A 49 1.41 -0.28 -2.70
C LEU A 49 2.87 -0.59 -2.34
N GLY A 50 3.36 -1.78 -2.69
CA GLY A 50 4.73 -2.18 -2.39
C GLY A 50 5.79 -1.28 -3.04
N TRP A 51 5.54 -0.79 -4.26
CA TRP A 51 6.40 0.19 -4.91
C TRP A 51 6.33 1.56 -4.23
N THR A 52 5.14 1.99 -3.80
CA THR A 52 4.94 3.28 -3.10
C THR A 52 5.62 3.33 -1.73
N LEU A 53 5.91 2.20 -1.08
CA LEU A 53 6.79 2.17 0.10
C LEU A 53 8.18 2.79 -0.15
N HIS A 54 8.61 2.89 -1.41
CA HIS A 54 9.87 3.50 -1.82
C HIS A 54 9.72 4.95 -2.32
N ASP A 55 8.51 5.50 -2.32
CA ASP A 55 8.27 6.89 -2.74
C ASP A 55 8.98 7.88 -1.81
N ARG A 56 9.33 9.06 -2.33
CA ARG A 56 10.01 10.09 -1.54
C ARG A 56 9.10 10.84 -0.57
N VAL A 57 7.80 10.89 -0.84
CA VAL A 57 6.80 11.66 -0.09
C VAL A 57 5.64 10.77 0.37
N MET A 58 5.26 9.77 -0.41
CA MET A 58 4.01 9.00 -0.20
C MET A 58 4.10 7.82 0.78
N ARG A 59 5.20 7.71 1.54
CA ARG A 59 5.44 6.55 2.41
C ARG A 59 4.41 6.43 3.52
N LEU A 60 4.07 7.55 4.17
CA LEU A 60 3.12 7.59 5.28
C LEU A 60 1.74 7.05 4.88
N GLN A 61 1.20 7.57 3.77
CA GLN A 61 -0.10 7.19 3.24
C GLN A 61 -0.11 5.72 2.81
N CYS A 62 0.98 5.23 2.22
CA CYS A 62 1.11 3.84 1.84
C CYS A 62 1.08 2.91 3.07
N VAL A 63 1.81 3.26 4.14
CA VAL A 63 1.81 2.49 5.38
C VAL A 63 0.42 2.45 6.00
N ARG A 64 -0.28 3.58 6.07
CA ARG A 64 -1.66 3.64 6.58
C ARG A 64 -2.65 2.84 5.73
N ALA A 65 -2.50 2.85 4.40
CA ALA A 65 -3.30 2.02 3.52
C ALA A 65 -3.09 0.53 3.82
N LEU A 66 -1.83 0.10 4.01
CA LEU A 66 -1.50 -1.27 4.37
C LEU A 66 -2.04 -1.66 5.75
N GLN A 67 -1.90 -0.81 6.76
CA GLN A 67 -2.49 -1.04 8.09
C GLN A 67 -3.99 -1.32 7.96
N GLY A 68 -4.69 -0.54 7.14
CA GLY A 68 -6.10 -0.75 6.86
C GLY A 68 -6.41 -2.13 6.27
N LEU A 69 -5.51 -2.73 5.49
CA LEU A 69 -5.68 -4.08 4.94
C LEU A 69 -5.32 -5.17 5.96
N TYR A 70 -4.26 -4.99 6.75
CA TYR A 70 -3.86 -5.94 7.79
C TYR A 70 -4.78 -5.96 9.02
N GLN A 71 -5.61 -4.92 9.21
CA GLN A 71 -6.68 -4.93 10.22
C GLN A 71 -7.76 -5.99 9.92
N GLU A 72 -7.95 -6.36 8.64
CA GLU A 72 -8.97 -7.30 8.22
C GLU A 72 -8.42 -8.74 8.25
N LYS A 73 -8.84 -9.53 9.24
CA LYS A 73 -8.32 -10.90 9.45
C LYS A 73 -8.52 -11.82 8.25
N GLU A 74 -9.59 -11.62 7.49
CA GLU A 74 -9.88 -12.39 6.27
C GLU A 74 -8.89 -12.11 5.14
N PHE A 75 -8.16 -10.99 5.19
CA PHE A 75 -7.23 -10.57 4.14
C PHE A 75 -5.82 -11.12 4.36
N ILE A 76 -5.48 -11.57 5.57
CA ILE A 76 -4.10 -11.96 5.94
C ILE A 76 -3.51 -13.00 5.00
N GLY A 77 -4.27 -14.07 4.69
CA GLY A 77 -3.80 -15.11 3.76
C GLY A 77 -3.51 -14.59 2.35
N ARG A 78 -4.23 -13.55 1.89
CA ARG A 78 -4.00 -12.91 0.59
C ARG A 78 -2.80 -11.95 0.60
N LEU A 79 -2.37 -11.53 1.79
CA LEU A 79 -1.25 -10.60 1.97
C LEU A 79 0.09 -11.32 2.21
N GLU A 80 0.12 -12.63 2.46
CA GLU A 80 1.35 -13.36 2.82
C GLU A 80 2.50 -13.17 1.82
N LEU A 81 2.23 -13.31 0.52
CA LEU A 81 3.26 -13.14 -0.51
C LEU A 81 3.76 -11.69 -0.58
N PHE A 82 2.85 -10.72 -0.44
CA PHE A 82 3.20 -9.31 -0.36
C PHE A 82 4.07 -9.03 0.87
N THR A 83 3.67 -9.53 2.04
CA THR A 83 4.41 -9.41 3.30
C THR A 83 5.82 -9.93 3.14
N SER A 84 5.96 -11.17 2.64
CA SER A 84 7.27 -11.82 2.44
C SER A 84 8.16 -10.99 1.51
N ARG A 85 7.60 -10.51 0.39
CA ARG A 85 8.34 -9.74 -0.62
C ARG A 85 8.82 -8.38 -0.13
N PHE A 86 8.01 -7.67 0.65
CA PHE A 86 8.30 -6.30 1.09
C PHE A 86 8.72 -6.19 2.55
N LYS A 87 8.92 -7.32 3.25
CA LYS A 87 9.29 -7.39 4.67
C LYS A 87 10.49 -6.51 5.01
N GLU A 88 11.61 -6.70 4.30
CA GLU A 88 12.84 -5.94 4.54
C GLU A 88 12.62 -4.44 4.36
N ARG A 89 11.77 -4.05 3.38
CA ARG A 89 11.43 -2.64 3.19
C ARG A 89 10.62 -2.11 4.37
N MET A 90 9.59 -2.81 4.81
CA MET A 90 8.76 -2.40 5.96
C MET A 90 9.60 -2.31 7.24
N LEU A 91 10.50 -3.27 7.48
CA LEU A 91 11.45 -3.23 8.60
C LEU A 91 12.37 -2.02 8.52
N SER A 92 12.93 -1.71 7.35
CA SER A 92 13.79 -0.52 7.19
C SER A 92 13.08 0.80 7.51
N MET A 93 11.76 0.85 7.36
CA MET A 93 10.97 2.06 7.58
C MET A 93 10.76 2.39 9.06
N VAL A 94 11.05 1.51 10.01
CA VAL A 94 11.06 1.88 11.44
C VAL A 94 12.16 2.89 11.78
N LEU A 95 13.14 3.04 10.89
CA LEU A 95 14.20 4.05 10.95
C LEU A 95 14.04 5.10 9.84
N ASP A 96 12.81 5.31 9.35
CA ASP A 96 12.58 6.33 8.33
C ASP A 96 13.00 7.72 8.86
N LYS A 97 13.52 8.55 7.96
CA LYS A 97 13.91 9.93 8.28
C LYS A 97 12.73 10.80 8.70
N ASP A 98 11.53 10.41 8.28
CA ASP A 98 10.28 11.02 8.68
C ASP A 98 9.74 10.28 9.92
N PRO A 99 9.66 10.93 11.09
CA PRO A 99 9.27 10.27 12.34
C PRO A 99 7.84 9.75 12.30
N ASP A 100 6.92 10.39 11.56
CA ASP A 100 5.55 9.91 11.44
C ASP A 100 5.51 8.59 10.66
N VAL A 101 6.32 8.49 9.60
CA VAL A 101 6.47 7.24 8.84
C VAL A 101 7.05 6.14 9.73
N ALA A 102 8.06 6.45 10.54
CA ALA A 102 8.69 5.49 11.43
C ALA A 102 7.72 4.91 12.47
N VAL A 103 6.93 5.78 13.11
CA VAL A 103 5.89 5.35 14.06
C VAL A 103 4.85 4.45 13.40
N GLU A 104 4.35 4.85 12.23
CA GLU A 104 3.33 4.06 11.54
C GLU A 104 3.88 2.74 10.99
N ALA A 105 5.16 2.67 10.62
CA ALA A 105 5.81 1.43 10.22
C ALA A 105 5.89 0.43 11.38
N VAL A 106 6.19 0.90 12.60
CA VAL A 106 6.15 0.05 13.81
C VAL A 106 4.73 -0.49 14.04
N ASN A 107 3.71 0.38 13.96
CA ASN A 107 2.31 -0.03 14.10
C ASN A 107 1.91 -1.08 13.05
N LEU A 108 2.34 -0.90 11.79
CA LEU A 108 2.09 -1.87 10.72
C LEU A 108 2.73 -3.23 11.03
N LEU A 109 3.99 -3.25 11.47
CA LEU A 109 4.69 -4.50 11.80
C LEU A 109 4.05 -5.22 12.98
N LEU A 110 3.55 -4.49 13.97
CA LEU A 110 2.79 -5.07 15.10
C LEU A 110 1.49 -5.73 14.63
N MET A 111 0.82 -5.19 13.60
CA MET A 111 -0.37 -5.83 13.02
C MET A 111 -0.01 -7.09 12.23
N ILE A 112 1.14 -7.11 11.56
CA ILE A 112 1.61 -8.27 10.78
C ILE A 112 2.02 -9.44 11.68
N GLN A 113 2.46 -9.16 12.91
CA GLN A 113 2.91 -10.19 13.86
C GLN A 113 1.75 -10.91 14.57
N GLN A 114 0.55 -10.32 14.61
CA GLN A 114 -0.65 -10.89 15.26
C GLN A 114 -1.27 -12.01 14.43
#